data_AF-X1NX98-F1
#
_entry.id   AF-X1NX98-F1
#
_cell.length_a   1.000
_cell.length_b   1.000
_cell.length_c   1.000
_cell.angle_alpha   90.00
_cell.angle_beta   90.00
_cell.angle_gamma   90.00
#
_symmetry.space_group_name_H-M   'P 1'
#
loop_
_entity.id
_entity.type
_entity.pdbx_description
1 polymer ?
#
loop_
_entity_poly.entity_id
_entity_poly.type
_entity_poly.pdbx_seq_one_letter_code
_entity_poly.pdbx_strand_id
1 'polypeptide(L)'
;MDLSTSVEKLSRVGPQYQKKLKRLGIKTVGQLLFHFPHRYEDFSNMVPIAKAEVGKPLSIQGKILEIKNIRTFRRRMTLTQAVVSDKSGTIKVIWFNQPYLINTFKKGDSLFLAGKITSKASSRYLSSPAYEKIPDNIESLDLTHTGRLIPVYPETEGLSSRWLRFIVKPLLAKLKKEIPDSLPEKLREKRKLLPLEKAIWQIHFPDSLKSAEEAK
;
A
#
# COMPACT_ATOMS: atom_id res chain seq x y z
N MET A 1 1.82 -19.86 16.58
CA MET A 1 0.61 -19.14 16.11
C MET A 1 0.49 -19.60 14.70
N ASP A 2 -0.60 -20.23 14.31
CA ASP A 2 -0.69 -21.00 13.07
C ASP A 2 -1.69 -20.36 12.09
N LEU A 3 -1.88 -21.00 10.93
CA LEU A 3 -2.83 -20.55 9.90
C LEU A 3 -4.30 -20.64 10.37
N SER A 4 -4.61 -21.50 11.34
CA SER A 4 -5.97 -21.67 11.88
C SER A 4 -6.33 -20.61 12.93
N THR A 5 -5.33 -19.90 13.48
CA THR A 5 -5.52 -18.88 14.49
C THR A 5 -6.52 -17.81 14.03
N SER A 6 -7.49 -17.47 14.88
CA SER A 6 -8.46 -16.40 14.60
C SER A 6 -7.79 -15.03 14.49
N VAL A 7 -8.20 -14.22 13.51
CA VAL A 7 -7.73 -12.83 13.34
C VAL A 7 -8.06 -11.93 14.53
N GLU A 8 -9.03 -12.31 15.36
CA GLU A 8 -9.41 -11.58 16.57
C GLU A 8 -8.35 -11.67 17.67
N LYS A 9 -7.51 -12.72 17.65
CA LYS A 9 -6.40 -12.91 18.59
C LYS A 9 -5.16 -12.09 18.20
N LEU A 10 -5.20 -11.37 17.08
CA LEU A 10 -4.09 -10.53 16.64
C LEU A 10 -4.10 -9.21 17.40
N SER A 11 -3.05 -8.93 18.16
CA SER A 11 -2.90 -7.70 18.96
C SER A 11 -3.03 -6.40 18.14
N ARG A 12 -2.71 -6.46 16.84
CA ARG A 12 -2.79 -5.32 15.91
C ARG A 12 -4.15 -5.16 15.23
N VAL A 13 -5.11 -6.06 15.50
CA VAL A 13 -6.45 -6.07 14.89
C VAL A 13 -7.51 -5.78 15.94
N GLY A 14 -7.81 -4.48 16.12
CA GLY A 14 -8.84 -4.03 17.04
C GLY A 14 -10.28 -4.36 16.60
N PRO A 15 -11.29 -4.19 17.47
CA PRO A 15 -12.67 -4.65 17.23
C PRO A 15 -13.32 -4.11 15.94
N GLN A 16 -12.98 -2.88 15.54
CA GLN A 16 -13.48 -2.29 14.30
C GLN A 16 -12.94 -3.02 13.06
N TYR A 17 -11.67 -3.43 13.07
CA TYR A 17 -11.05 -4.16 11.97
C TYR A 17 -11.49 -5.62 11.94
N GLN A 18 -11.75 -6.24 13.10
CA GLN A 18 -12.31 -7.59 13.19
C GLN A 18 -13.65 -7.69 12.46
N LYS A 19 -14.58 -6.73 12.70
CA LYS A 19 -15.88 -6.67 12.01
C LYS A 19 -15.71 -6.53 10.49
N LYS A 20 -14.73 -5.74 10.04
CA LYS A 20 -14.45 -5.51 8.61
C LYS A 20 -13.85 -6.74 7.93
N LEU A 21 -12.87 -7.39 8.57
CA LEU A 21 -12.31 -8.65 8.09
C LEU A 21 -13.39 -9.73 7.98
N LYS A 22 -14.30 -9.81 8.96
CA LYS A 22 -15.43 -10.73 8.92
C LYS A 22 -16.37 -10.49 7.74
N ARG A 23 -16.59 -9.23 7.33
CA ARG A 23 -17.37 -8.88 6.13
C ARG A 23 -16.68 -9.34 4.83
N LEU A 24 -15.35 -9.39 4.82
CA LEU A 24 -14.54 -9.97 3.75
C LEU A 24 -14.48 -11.52 3.80
N GLY A 25 -15.14 -12.15 4.77
CA GLY A 25 -15.04 -13.59 4.99
C GLY A 25 -13.72 -14.04 5.63
N ILE A 26 -12.86 -13.11 6.05
CA ILE A 26 -11.56 -13.38 6.66
C ILE A 26 -11.73 -13.54 8.17
N LYS A 27 -11.59 -14.77 8.65
CA LYS A 27 -11.71 -15.17 10.06
C LYS A 27 -10.41 -15.71 10.64
N THR A 28 -9.55 -16.30 9.83
CA THR A 28 -8.27 -16.89 10.28
C THR A 28 -7.06 -16.16 9.69
N VAL A 29 -5.90 -16.36 10.31
CA VAL A 29 -4.62 -15.83 9.82
C VAL A 29 -4.32 -16.38 8.42
N GLY A 30 -4.60 -17.67 8.16
CA GLY A 30 -4.47 -18.24 6.83
C GLY A 30 -5.31 -17.50 5.80
N GLN A 31 -6.61 -17.28 6.08
CA GLN A 31 -7.47 -16.53 5.17
C GLN A 31 -6.99 -15.10 4.91
N LEU A 32 -6.36 -14.45 5.91
CA LEU A 32 -5.77 -13.13 5.74
C LEU A 32 -4.52 -13.17 4.85
N LEU A 33 -3.68 -14.19 4.98
CA LEU A 33 -2.51 -14.39 4.13
C LEU A 33 -2.88 -14.85 2.71
N PHE A 34 -4.03 -15.50 2.53
CA PHE A 34 -4.54 -15.86 1.19
C PHE A 34 -5.41 -14.77 0.56
N HIS A 35 -5.60 -13.62 1.25
CA HIS A 35 -6.23 -12.44 0.66
C HIS A 35 -5.22 -11.68 -0.19
N PHE A 36 -5.06 -12.11 -1.42
CA PHE A 36 -4.00 -11.63 -2.30
C PHE A 36 -4.26 -10.25 -2.91
N PRO A 37 -3.20 -9.47 -3.20
CA PRO A 37 -3.32 -8.26 -3.99
C PRO A 37 -3.76 -8.54 -5.43
N HIS A 38 -4.60 -7.66 -5.98
CA HIS A 38 -5.10 -7.78 -7.35
C HIS A 38 -4.26 -6.97 -8.35
N ARG A 39 -3.45 -6.01 -7.89
CA ARG A 39 -2.48 -5.26 -8.71
C ARG A 39 -1.33 -4.75 -7.85
N TYR A 40 -0.27 -4.26 -8.51
CA TYR A 40 0.86 -3.60 -7.85
C TYR A 40 1.02 -2.19 -8.44
N GLU A 41 1.30 -1.21 -7.59
CA GLU A 41 1.67 0.15 -8.00
C GLU A 41 3.19 0.27 -8.00
N ASP A 42 3.78 0.78 -9.08
CA ASP A 42 5.23 0.86 -9.25
C ASP A 42 5.80 2.23 -8.82
N PHE A 43 6.53 2.23 -7.72
CA PHE A 43 7.28 3.36 -7.16
C PHE A 43 8.74 3.42 -7.64
N SER A 44 9.23 2.47 -8.45
CA SER A 44 10.61 2.51 -8.94
C SER A 44 10.87 3.65 -9.92
N ASN A 45 9.85 4.03 -10.69
CA ASN A 45 9.96 5.01 -11.75
C ASN A 45 9.55 6.40 -11.26
N MET A 46 10.45 7.02 -10.49
CA MET A 46 10.26 8.38 -10.03
C MET A 46 10.44 9.37 -11.18
N VAL A 47 9.44 10.24 -11.36
CA VAL A 47 9.50 11.34 -12.34
C VAL A 47 9.52 12.68 -11.61
N PRO A 48 10.27 13.68 -12.10
CA PRO A 48 10.13 15.04 -11.62
C PRO A 48 8.70 15.55 -11.84
N ILE A 49 8.18 16.36 -10.92
CA ILE A 49 6.84 16.95 -11.00
C ILE A 49 6.63 17.68 -12.34
N ALA A 50 7.63 18.39 -12.84
CA ALA A 50 7.54 19.11 -14.12
C ALA A 50 7.32 18.19 -15.33
N LYS A 51 7.75 16.92 -15.26
CA LYS A 51 7.59 15.92 -16.32
C LYS A 51 6.35 15.04 -16.13
N ALA A 52 5.54 15.32 -15.12
CA ALA A 52 4.44 14.46 -14.75
C ALA A 52 3.27 14.62 -15.76
N GLU A 53 2.96 13.53 -16.48
CA GLU A 53 1.94 13.51 -17.52
C GLU A 53 0.54 13.22 -16.96
N VAL A 54 -0.47 13.91 -17.50
CA VAL A 54 -1.87 13.67 -17.15
C VAL A 54 -2.29 12.31 -17.69
N GLY A 55 -3.04 11.54 -16.91
CA GLY A 55 -3.63 10.30 -17.40
C GLY A 55 -2.77 9.05 -17.20
N LYS A 56 -1.46 9.19 -16.97
CA LYS A 56 -0.53 8.08 -16.74
C LYS A 56 -0.29 7.84 -15.24
N PRO A 57 -0.09 6.58 -14.81
CA PRO A 57 0.43 6.28 -13.49
C PRO A 57 1.87 6.79 -13.39
N LEU A 58 2.22 7.40 -12.26
CA LEU A 58 3.54 7.93 -12.00
C LEU A 58 3.82 7.99 -10.52
N SER A 59 5.11 8.08 -10.20
CA SER A 59 5.62 8.18 -8.84
C SER A 59 6.46 9.45 -8.69
N ILE A 60 6.24 10.21 -7.62
CA ILE A 60 6.98 11.42 -7.31
C ILE A 60 7.50 11.35 -5.87
N GLN A 61 8.66 11.98 -5.65
CA GLN A 61 9.17 12.28 -4.33
C GLN A 61 9.08 13.78 -4.12
N GLY A 62 8.51 14.23 -3.00
CA GLY A 62 8.44 15.65 -2.72
C GLY A 62 8.14 15.99 -1.28
N LYS A 63 8.37 17.26 -0.94
CA LYS A 63 8.16 17.83 0.38
C LYS A 63 6.83 18.55 0.44
N ILE A 64 6.08 18.34 1.53
CA ILE A 64 4.81 19.04 1.76
C ILE A 64 5.08 20.51 2.11
N LEU A 65 4.53 21.41 1.31
CA LEU A 65 4.54 22.85 1.56
C LEU A 65 3.34 23.31 2.40
N GLU A 66 2.17 22.72 2.15
CA GLU A 66 0.91 23.04 2.81
C GLU A 66 0.03 21.78 2.81
N ILE A 67 -0.75 21.58 3.87
CA ILE A 67 -1.83 20.58 3.91
C ILE A 67 -3.05 21.14 4.65
N LYS A 68 -4.24 20.90 4.11
CA LYS A 68 -5.51 21.35 4.70
C LYS A 68 -6.67 20.42 4.38
N ASN A 69 -7.67 20.42 5.26
CA ASN A 69 -8.95 19.78 5.02
C ASN A 69 -9.95 20.80 4.49
N ILE A 70 -10.65 20.45 3.41
CA ILE A 70 -11.68 21.27 2.78
C ILE A 70 -12.97 20.45 2.77
N ARG A 71 -14.03 20.94 3.41
CA ARG A 71 -15.36 20.34 3.31
C ARG A 71 -16.06 20.85 2.06
N THR A 72 -16.47 19.93 1.19
CA THR A 72 -17.21 20.28 -0.02
C THR A 72 -18.70 20.35 0.29
N PHE A 73 -19.26 21.55 0.22
CA PHE A 73 -20.69 21.79 0.50
C PHE A 73 -21.62 20.99 -0.43
N ARG A 74 -21.28 20.92 -1.72
CA ARG A 74 -22.13 20.25 -2.75
C ARG A 74 -22.09 18.72 -2.72
N ARG A 75 -21.00 18.11 -2.26
CA ARG A 75 -20.82 16.63 -2.30
C ARG A 75 -20.77 15.98 -0.91
N ARG A 76 -20.94 16.76 0.17
CA ARG A 76 -20.84 16.31 1.57
C ARG A 76 -19.60 15.45 1.83
N MET A 77 -18.49 15.78 1.16
CA MET A 77 -17.23 15.03 1.21
C MET A 77 -16.12 15.92 1.75
N THR A 78 -15.19 15.32 2.49
CA THR A 78 -13.99 16.02 2.95
C THR A 78 -12.84 15.74 1.99
N LEU A 79 -12.18 16.79 1.51
CA LEU A 79 -10.98 16.71 0.70
C LEU A 79 -9.79 17.06 1.58
N THR A 80 -8.80 16.18 1.66
CA THR A 80 -7.50 16.54 2.21
C THR A 80 -6.62 16.97 1.05
N GLN A 81 -6.30 18.26 0.99
CA GLN A 81 -5.48 18.84 -0.06
C GLN A 81 -4.09 19.13 0.50
N ALA A 82 -3.05 18.66 -0.18
CA ALA A 82 -1.68 19.07 0.06
C ALA A 82 -1.07 19.74 -1.18
N VAL A 83 -0.10 20.62 -0.96
CA VAL A 83 0.81 21.12 -2.00
C VAL A 83 2.15 20.46 -1.76
N VAL A 84 2.64 19.73 -2.76
CA VAL A 84 3.91 19.01 -2.69
C VAL A 84 4.87 19.61 -3.70
N SER A 85 6.12 19.75 -3.29
CA SER A 85 7.18 20.36 -4.10
C SER A 85 8.38 19.44 -4.24
N ASP A 86 9.03 19.51 -5.39
CA ASP A 86 10.35 18.94 -5.64
C ASP A 86 11.25 20.03 -6.26
N LYS A 87 12.43 19.64 -6.75
CA LYS A 87 13.37 20.58 -7.40
C LYS A 87 12.85 21.16 -8.72
N SER A 88 11.85 20.53 -9.33
CA SER A 88 11.34 20.87 -10.67
C SER A 88 10.05 21.69 -10.64
N GLY A 89 9.28 21.63 -9.56
CA GLY A 89 8.05 22.41 -9.42
C GLY A 89 7.17 21.99 -8.26
N THR A 90 5.88 22.31 -8.37
CA THR A 90 4.86 22.00 -7.36
C THR A 90 3.64 21.34 -7.98
N ILE A 91 2.99 20.47 -7.21
CA ILE A 91 1.75 19.81 -7.61
C ILE A 91 0.77 19.76 -6.43
N LYS A 92 -0.52 19.89 -6.74
CA LYS A 92 -1.59 19.65 -5.78
C LYS A 92 -1.83 18.16 -5.64
N VAL A 93 -2.02 17.70 -4.42
CA VAL A 93 -2.38 16.32 -4.10
C VAL A 93 -3.71 16.34 -3.36
N ILE A 94 -4.66 15.50 -3.75
CA ILE A 94 -6.00 15.48 -3.17
C ILE A 94 -6.36 14.06 -2.77
N TRP A 95 -6.63 13.85 -1.48
CA TRP A 95 -7.24 12.63 -0.98
C TRP A 95 -8.70 12.86 -0.64
N PHE A 96 -9.58 12.02 -1.18
CA PHE A 96 -11.02 12.09 -0.96
C PHE A 96 -11.41 11.27 0.28
N ASN A 97 -12.16 11.88 1.21
CA ASN A 97 -12.63 11.28 2.46
C ASN A 97 -11.53 10.73 3.39
N GLN A 98 -10.34 11.35 3.38
CA GLN A 98 -9.22 10.96 4.26
C GLN A 98 -8.77 12.10 5.18
N PRO A 99 -9.66 12.68 6.01
CA PRO A 99 -9.34 13.84 6.84
C PRO A 99 -8.24 13.58 7.87
N TYR A 100 -8.03 12.32 8.25
CA TYR A 100 -7.00 11.90 9.23
C TYR A 100 -5.57 12.19 8.76
N LEU A 101 -5.35 12.38 7.45
CA LEU A 101 -4.03 12.65 6.91
C LEU A 101 -3.42 13.96 7.41
N ILE A 102 -4.25 14.93 7.82
CA ILE A 102 -3.77 16.19 8.41
C ILE A 102 -3.05 15.97 9.76
N ASN A 103 -3.38 14.88 10.46
CA ASN A 103 -2.72 14.50 11.71
C ASN A 103 -1.49 13.60 11.45
N THR A 104 -1.42 12.99 10.27
CA THR A 104 -0.32 12.10 9.86
C THR A 104 0.83 12.88 9.24
N PHE A 105 0.48 13.92 8.48
CA PHE A 105 1.42 14.71 7.71
C PHE A 105 1.51 16.14 8.22
N LYS A 106 2.72 16.69 8.20
CA LYS A 106 3.01 18.06 8.57
C LYS A 106 3.75 18.76 7.44
N LYS A 107 3.67 20.10 7.45
CA LYS A 107 4.52 20.93 6.59
C LYS A 107 5.98 20.54 6.83
N GLY A 108 6.69 20.28 5.76
CA GLY A 108 8.09 19.86 5.79
C GLY A 108 8.32 18.36 5.69
N ASP A 109 7.27 17.53 5.85
CA ASP A 109 7.40 16.09 5.65
C ASP A 109 7.75 15.76 4.19
N SER A 110 8.67 14.82 3.99
CA SER A 110 9.00 14.28 2.67
C SER A 110 8.19 13.01 2.42
N LEU A 111 7.57 12.91 1.25
CA LEU A 111 6.72 11.79 0.89
C LEU A 111 7.15 11.19 -0.46
N PHE A 112 7.02 9.87 -0.58
CA PHE A 112 6.79 9.22 -1.87
C PHE A 112 5.30 9.16 -2.15
N LEU A 113 4.91 9.49 -3.37
CA LEU A 113 3.53 9.47 -3.82
C LEU A 113 3.45 8.76 -5.17
N ALA A 114 2.59 7.74 -5.28
CA ALA A 114 2.27 7.15 -6.57
C ALA A 114 0.78 7.20 -6.84
N GLY A 115 0.45 7.49 -8.09
CA GLY A 115 -0.92 7.49 -8.55
C GLY A 115 -1.02 8.15 -9.91
N LYS A 116 -2.21 8.68 -10.19
CA LYS A 116 -2.55 9.23 -11.49
C LYS A 116 -2.82 10.73 -11.37
N ILE A 117 -2.22 11.51 -12.27
CA ILE A 117 -2.58 12.92 -12.40
C ILE A 117 -3.92 13.03 -13.13
N THR A 118 -4.83 13.75 -12.48
CA THR A 118 -6.12 14.15 -13.01
C THR A 118 -6.11 15.65 -13.28
N SER A 119 -6.87 16.08 -14.28
CA SER A 119 -7.10 17.50 -14.57
C SER A 119 -8.57 17.81 -14.35
N LYS A 120 -8.87 18.88 -13.62
CA LYS A 120 -10.22 19.43 -13.50
C LYS A 120 -10.15 20.94 -13.50
N ALA A 121 -10.96 21.59 -14.35
CA ALA A 121 -11.06 23.05 -14.46
C ALA A 121 -9.67 23.73 -14.48
N SER A 122 -8.82 23.34 -15.43
CA SER A 122 -7.43 23.83 -15.62
C SER A 122 -6.41 23.55 -14.50
N SER A 123 -6.79 22.95 -13.37
CA SER A 123 -5.84 22.55 -12.32
C SER A 123 -5.49 21.06 -12.43
N ARG A 124 -4.20 20.77 -12.58
CA ARG A 124 -3.65 19.40 -12.46
C ARG A 124 -3.48 19.05 -10.99
N TYR A 125 -3.84 17.82 -10.62
CA TYR A 125 -3.62 17.31 -9.27
C TYR A 125 -3.42 15.79 -9.27
N LEU A 126 -2.66 15.30 -8.30
CA LEU A 126 -2.51 13.88 -8.06
C LEU A 126 -3.70 13.37 -7.22
N SER A 127 -4.46 12.43 -7.77
CA SER A 127 -5.76 12.01 -7.22
C SER A 127 -5.64 10.76 -6.36
N SER A 128 -5.95 10.88 -5.06
CA SER A 128 -5.84 9.84 -4.03
C SER A 128 -4.59 8.95 -4.20
N PRO A 129 -3.38 9.53 -4.30
CA PRO A 129 -2.19 8.71 -4.46
C PRO A 129 -1.97 7.82 -3.24
N ALA A 130 -1.43 6.63 -3.50
CA ALA A 130 -0.73 5.88 -2.48
C ALA A 130 0.45 6.73 -2.00
N TYR A 131 0.72 6.68 -0.71
CA TYR A 131 1.72 7.54 -0.09
C TYR A 131 2.58 6.76 0.90
N GLU A 132 3.79 7.25 1.06
CA GLU A 132 4.71 6.80 2.09
C GLU A 132 5.50 7.99 2.62
N LYS A 133 5.57 8.09 3.95
CA LYS A 133 6.35 9.14 4.60
C LYS A 133 7.79 8.69 4.68
N ILE A 134 8.69 9.50 4.16
CA ILE A 134 10.12 9.31 4.30
C ILE A 134 10.48 9.76 5.71
N PRO A 135 10.99 8.87 6.57
CA PRO A 135 11.39 9.25 7.91
C PRO A 135 12.61 10.19 7.84
N ASP A 136 12.68 11.14 8.78
CA ASP A 136 13.77 12.11 8.83
C ASP A 136 15.12 11.46 9.18
N ASN A 137 15.10 10.30 9.85
CA ASN A 137 16.29 9.49 10.11
C ASN A 137 16.39 8.34 9.09
N ILE A 138 17.46 8.35 8.30
CA ILE A 138 17.76 7.36 7.25
C ILE A 138 17.92 5.94 7.84
N GLU A 139 18.36 5.81 9.09
CA GLU A 139 18.47 4.50 9.77
C GLU A 139 17.12 3.82 10.02
N SER A 140 16.02 4.58 10.00
CA SER A 140 14.66 4.10 10.15
C SER A 140 13.92 3.90 8.82
N LEU A 141 14.62 4.00 7.68
CA LEU A 141 14.09 3.52 6.40
C LEU A 141 13.95 1.99 6.47
N ASP A 142 12.83 1.54 7.00
CA ASP A 142 12.38 0.16 6.85
C ASP A 142 11.96 -0.01 5.37
N LEU A 143 12.96 -0.28 4.50
CA LEU A 143 12.88 -0.28 3.04
C LEU A 143 11.77 -1.17 2.44
N THR A 144 11.20 -2.04 3.26
CA THR A 144 9.99 -2.83 3.05
C THR A 144 8.73 -2.10 2.61
N HIS A 145 8.63 -0.77 2.77
CA HIS A 145 7.53 0.00 2.20
C HIS A 145 7.96 0.80 0.97
N THR A 146 9.22 1.25 0.92
CA THR A 146 9.87 1.79 -0.30
C THR A 146 10.14 0.73 -1.38
N GLY A 147 9.62 -0.48 -1.19
CA GLY A 147 9.62 -1.53 -2.19
C GLY A 147 9.04 -0.96 -3.47
N ARG A 148 9.83 -1.07 -4.54
CA ARG A 148 9.51 -0.62 -5.90
C ARG A 148 8.08 -0.95 -6.31
N LEU A 149 7.47 -1.98 -5.75
CA LEU A 149 6.10 -2.41 -6.04
C LEU A 149 5.24 -2.44 -4.77
N ILE A 150 4.17 -1.66 -4.76
CA ILE A 150 3.21 -1.61 -3.65
C ILE A 150 1.99 -2.47 -3.99
N PRO A 151 1.71 -3.55 -3.24
CA PRO A 151 0.54 -4.41 -3.45
C PRO A 151 -0.75 -3.66 -3.12
N VAL A 152 -1.74 -3.74 -4.02
CA VAL A 152 -3.10 -3.22 -3.85
C VAL A 152 -4.06 -4.38 -3.75
N TYR A 153 -4.78 -4.43 -2.64
CA TYR A 153 -5.69 -5.50 -2.27
C TYR A 153 -7.12 -5.14 -2.66
N PRO A 154 -8.00 -6.15 -2.82
CA PRO A 154 -9.43 -5.90 -2.82
C PRO A 154 -9.81 -5.23 -1.49
N GLU A 155 -10.18 -3.95 -1.57
CA GLU A 155 -10.50 -3.13 -0.40
C GLU A 155 -12.00 -3.22 -0.07
N THR A 156 -12.34 -2.99 1.19
CA THR A 156 -13.72 -2.73 1.63
C THR A 156 -13.76 -1.45 2.44
N GLU A 157 -14.96 -0.90 2.66
CA GLU A 157 -15.12 0.34 3.41
C GLU A 157 -14.41 0.28 4.77
N GLY A 158 -13.37 1.11 4.89
CA GLY A 158 -12.56 1.23 6.11
C GLY A 158 -11.49 0.14 6.29
N LEU A 159 -11.18 -0.67 5.28
CA LEU A 159 -10.05 -1.59 5.26
C LEU A 159 -9.21 -1.32 4.00
N SER A 160 -8.11 -0.58 4.19
CA SER A 160 -7.24 -0.15 3.10
C SER A 160 -6.13 -1.15 2.83
N SER A 161 -5.60 -1.15 1.60
CA SER A 161 -4.40 -1.90 1.22
C SER A 161 -3.21 -1.57 2.12
N ARG A 162 -3.10 -0.30 2.56
CA ARG A 162 -2.06 0.13 3.50
C ARG A 162 -2.15 -0.60 4.84
N TRP A 163 -3.36 -0.70 5.38
CA TRP A 163 -3.59 -1.42 6.64
C TRP A 163 -3.32 -2.93 6.47
N LEU A 164 -3.77 -3.53 5.36
CA LEU A 164 -3.48 -4.92 5.05
C LEU A 164 -1.97 -5.20 5.00
N ARG A 165 -1.18 -4.38 4.28
CA ARG A 165 0.29 -4.50 4.28
C ARG A 165 0.89 -4.43 5.68
N PHE A 166 0.41 -3.50 6.51
CA PHE A 166 0.89 -3.31 7.88
C PHE A 166 0.64 -4.53 8.77
N ILE A 167 -0.46 -5.27 8.56
CA ILE A 167 -0.79 -6.47 9.31
C ILE A 167 -0.13 -7.72 8.71
N VAL A 168 -0.13 -7.87 7.39
CA VAL A 168 0.37 -9.07 6.70
C VAL A 168 1.89 -9.20 6.83
N LYS A 169 2.65 -8.10 6.68
CA LYS A 169 4.13 -8.13 6.76
C LYS A 169 4.67 -8.82 8.03
N PRO A 170 4.30 -8.40 9.26
CA PRO A 170 4.80 -9.05 10.47
C PRO A 170 4.29 -10.48 10.63
N LEU A 171 3.09 -10.80 10.11
CA LEU A 171 2.57 -12.16 10.13
C LEU A 171 3.38 -13.09 9.26
N LEU A 172 3.69 -12.68 8.01
CA LEU A 172 4.55 -13.44 7.11
C LEU A 172 5.94 -13.67 7.72
N ALA A 173 6.53 -12.63 8.31
CA ALA A 173 7.85 -12.76 8.95
C ALA A 173 7.85 -13.77 10.11
N LYS A 174 6.77 -13.81 10.89
CA LYS A 174 6.61 -14.74 12.03
C LYS A 174 6.30 -16.17 11.58
N LEU A 175 5.50 -16.32 10.52
CA LEU A 175 4.97 -17.61 10.07
C LEU A 175 5.82 -18.31 9.02
N LYS A 176 6.97 -17.75 8.63
CA LYS A 176 7.88 -18.31 7.62
C LYS A 176 8.02 -19.83 7.69
N LYS A 177 8.28 -20.38 8.89
CA LYS A 177 8.51 -21.82 9.10
C LYS A 177 7.25 -22.65 9.31
N GLU A 178 6.09 -22.02 9.45
CA GLU A 178 4.81 -22.66 9.80
C GLU A 178 3.83 -22.74 8.62
N ILE A 179 4.26 -22.39 7.40
CA ILE A 179 3.46 -22.54 6.18
C ILE A 179 3.86 -23.86 5.50
N PRO A 180 3.12 -24.96 5.73
CA PRO A 180 3.44 -26.25 5.12
C PRO A 180 3.18 -26.18 3.61
N ASP A 181 4.14 -26.63 2.82
CA ASP A 181 3.95 -26.81 1.38
C ASP A 181 3.10 -28.06 1.14
N SER A 182 1.98 -27.91 0.43
CA SER A 182 1.09 -29.03 0.11
C SER A 182 1.63 -29.88 -1.03
N LEU A 183 2.62 -29.39 -1.78
CA LEU A 183 3.22 -30.11 -2.90
C LEU A 183 4.46 -30.90 -2.46
N PRO A 184 4.57 -32.18 -2.84
CA PRO A 184 5.81 -32.94 -2.67
C PRO A 184 6.98 -32.26 -3.38
N GLU A 185 8.15 -32.27 -2.73
CA GLU A 185 9.37 -31.60 -3.23
C GLU A 185 9.73 -32.01 -4.67
N LYS A 186 9.62 -33.30 -5.00
CA LYS A 186 9.88 -33.83 -6.34
C LYS A 186 8.99 -33.19 -7.43
N LEU A 187 7.72 -32.93 -7.13
CA LEU A 187 6.78 -32.29 -8.06
C LEU A 187 7.10 -30.80 -8.21
N ARG A 188 7.42 -30.15 -7.09
CA ARG A 188 7.82 -28.74 -7.04
C ARG A 188 9.06 -28.47 -7.90
N GLU A 189 10.11 -29.28 -7.73
CA GLU A 189 11.36 -29.15 -8.51
C GLU A 189 11.14 -29.44 -10.00
N LYS A 190 10.42 -30.52 -10.34
CA LYS A 190 10.11 -30.88 -11.73
C LYS A 190 9.36 -29.77 -12.46
N ARG A 191 8.48 -29.04 -11.76
CA ARG A 191 7.69 -27.93 -12.31
C ARG A 191 8.33 -26.56 -12.10
N LYS A 192 9.53 -26.48 -11.50
CA LYS A 192 10.24 -25.24 -11.15
C LYS A 192 9.38 -24.27 -10.34
N LEU A 193 8.53 -24.79 -9.46
CA LEU A 193 7.64 -23.99 -8.63
C LEU A 193 8.38 -23.47 -7.39
N LEU A 194 8.04 -22.26 -6.96
CA LEU A 194 8.52 -21.70 -5.71
C LEU A 194 7.90 -22.48 -4.53
N PRO A 195 8.66 -22.68 -3.43
CA PRO A 195 8.08 -23.12 -2.17
C PRO A 195 6.95 -22.20 -1.73
N LEU A 196 5.88 -22.74 -1.16
CA LEU A 196 4.68 -21.98 -0.80
C LEU A 196 4.98 -20.73 0.05
N GLU A 197 5.87 -20.86 1.03
CA GLU A 197 6.34 -19.73 1.86
C GLU A 197 6.89 -18.57 1.01
N LYS A 198 7.78 -18.90 0.06
CA LYS A 198 8.41 -17.91 -0.82
C LYS A 198 7.40 -17.33 -1.81
N ALA A 199 6.49 -18.15 -2.32
CA ALA A 199 5.43 -17.71 -3.22
C ALA A 199 4.52 -16.69 -2.52
N ILE A 200 4.03 -16.99 -1.32
CA ILE A 200 3.19 -16.06 -0.56
C ILE A 200 3.95 -14.76 -0.25
N TRP A 201 5.23 -14.84 0.13
CA TRP A 201 6.03 -13.64 0.34
C TRP A 201 6.14 -12.78 -0.91
N GLN A 202 6.45 -13.37 -2.07
CA GLN A 202 6.60 -12.66 -3.34
C GLN A 202 5.27 -12.12 -3.87
N ILE A 203 4.13 -12.78 -3.59
CA ILE A 203 2.81 -12.23 -3.90
C ILE A 203 2.55 -10.97 -3.06
N HIS A 204 2.85 -10.97 -1.76
CA HIS A 204 2.55 -9.80 -0.94
C HIS A 204 3.59 -8.68 -1.07
N PHE A 205 4.87 -9.03 -1.18
CA PHE A 205 5.99 -8.08 -1.18
C PHE A 205 7.00 -8.48 -2.26
N PRO A 206 6.65 -8.29 -3.55
CA PRO A 206 7.50 -8.70 -4.66
C PRO A 206 8.75 -7.85 -4.79
N ASP A 207 9.87 -8.49 -5.12
CA ASP A 207 11.10 -7.80 -5.54
C ASP A 207 10.96 -7.22 -6.96
N SER A 208 10.14 -7.86 -7.81
CA SER A 208 9.86 -7.46 -9.19
C SER A 208 8.49 -7.94 -9.66
N LEU A 209 7.94 -7.32 -10.72
CA LEU A 209 6.66 -7.75 -11.30
C LEU A 209 6.75 -9.20 -11.80
N LYS A 210 7.90 -9.59 -12.35
CA LYS A 210 8.16 -10.96 -12.79
C LYS A 210 8.11 -11.95 -11.63
N SER A 211 8.72 -11.61 -10.50
CA SER A 211 8.68 -12.46 -9.29
C SER A 211 7.26 -12.59 -8.74
N ALA A 212 6.44 -11.54 -8.86
CA ALA A 212 5.03 -11.58 -8.48
C ALA A 212 4.20 -12.50 -9.40
N GLU A 213 4.55 -12.56 -10.69
CA GLU A 213 3.92 -13.46 -11.67
C GLU A 213 4.34 -14.92 -11.46
N GLU A 214 5.63 -15.19 -11.25
CA GLU A 214 6.14 -16.54 -10.97
C GLU A 214 5.60 -17.14 -9.66
N ALA A 215 5.16 -16.29 -8.73
CA ALA A 215 4.60 -16.69 -7.46
C ALA A 215 3.10 -17.00 -7.47
N LYS A 216 2.37 -16.59 -8.52
CA LYS A 216 0.93 -16.84 -8.69
C LYS A 216 0.66 -18.22 -9.29
#